data_AF-Q50974-F1
#
_entry.id   AF-Q50974-F1
#
_cell.length_a   1.000
_cell.length_b   1.000
_cell.length_c   1.000
_cell.angle_alpha   90.00
_cell.angle_beta   90.00
_cell.angle_gamma   90.00
#
_symmetry.space_group_name_H-M   'P 1'
#
loop_
_entity.id
_entity.type
_entity.pdbx_description
1 polymer ?
#
loop_
_entity_poly.entity_id
_entity_poly.type
_entity_poly.pdbx_seq_one_letter_code
_entity_poly.pdbx_strand_id
1 'polypeptide(L)' 'VDRPFKEVEANEGYRLSIDLAEQTLTTPGGETFTFDITEHRKHCLLNGLDEIGLTLQHADKIKAFEEKRRQSQPWLFNG' A
#
# COMPACT_ATOMS: atom_id res chain seq x y z
N VAL A 1 -5.90 20.54 7.93
CA VAL A 1 -6.71 19.29 7.90
C VAL A 1 -8.19 19.62 7.76
N ASP A 2 -8.76 20.50 8.59
CA ASP A 2 -10.22 20.67 8.74
C ASP A 2 -11.05 21.08 7.50
N ARG A 3 -10.50 21.87 6.56
CA ARG A 3 -11.29 22.42 5.46
C ARG A 3 -11.88 21.35 4.51
N PRO A 4 -11.09 20.43 3.92
CA PRO A 4 -11.65 19.39 3.06
C PRO A 4 -12.68 18.52 3.80
N PHE A 5 -12.53 18.29 5.11
CA PHE A 5 -13.55 17.58 5.90
C PHE A 5 -14.86 18.37 6.01
N LYS A 6 -14.78 19.68 6.29
CA LYS A 6 -15.97 20.55 6.31
C LYS A 6 -16.67 20.61 4.95
N GLU A 7 -15.92 20.61 3.86
CA GLU A 7 -16.49 20.61 2.51
C GLU A 7 -17.20 19.29 2.19
N VAL A 8 -16.66 18.15 2.64
CA VAL A 8 -17.31 16.84 2.53
C VAL A 8 -18.60 16.80 3.36
N GLU A 9 -18.56 17.27 4.61
CA GLU A 9 -19.73 17.27 5.51
C GLU A 9 -20.87 18.16 4.98
N ALA A 10 -20.53 19.29 4.37
CA ALA A 10 -21.50 20.24 3.85
C ALA A 10 -22.11 19.84 2.49
N ASN A 11 -21.43 18.99 1.71
CA ASN A 11 -21.82 18.69 0.35
C ASN A 11 -21.93 17.17 0.14
N GLU A 12 -23.16 16.65 0.23
CA GLU A 12 -23.41 15.25 -0.13
C GLU A 12 -23.00 14.98 -1.58
N GLY A 13 -22.26 13.89 -1.80
CA GLY A 13 -21.69 13.59 -3.11
C GLY A 13 -20.44 14.39 -3.49
N TYR A 14 -19.78 15.06 -2.52
CA TYR A 14 -18.49 15.72 -2.73
C TYR A 14 -17.47 14.78 -3.38
N ARG A 15 -16.79 15.27 -4.41
CA ARG A 15 -15.75 14.55 -5.15
C ARG A 15 -14.47 15.35 -5.13
N LEU A 16 -13.36 14.70 -4.82
CA LEU A 16 -12.03 15.27 -4.96
C LEU A 16 -11.20 14.36 -5.86
N SER A 17 -10.14 14.90 -6.45
CA SER A 17 -9.17 14.10 -7.21
C SER A 17 -7.97 13.82 -6.33
N ILE A 18 -7.43 12.60 -6.39
CA ILE A 18 -6.22 12.21 -5.67
C ILE A 18 -5.19 11.77 -6.70
N ASP A 19 -4.02 12.41 -6.68
CA ASP A 19 -2.82 11.89 -7.31
C ASP A 19 -1.95 11.23 -6.24
N LEU A 20 -1.91 9.90 -6.28
CA LEU A 20 -1.14 9.12 -5.32
C LEU A 20 0.38 9.16 -5.62
N ALA A 21 0.77 9.33 -6.89
CA ALA A 21 2.17 9.37 -7.28
C ALA A 21 2.82 10.69 -6.80
N GLU A 22 2.12 11.80 -7.01
CA GLU A 22 2.52 13.14 -6.55
C GLU A 22 2.12 13.42 -5.10
N GLN A 23 1.33 12.53 -4.49
CA GLN A 23 0.80 12.67 -3.13
C GLN A 23 0.06 13.99 -2.92
N THR A 24 -0.81 14.31 -3.88
CA THR A 24 -1.64 15.51 -3.84
C THR A 24 -3.13 15.16 -3.92
N LEU A 25 -3.95 16.00 -3.32
CA LEU A 25 -5.40 15.97 -3.46
C LEU A 25 -5.88 17.33 -3.96
N THR A 26 -6.77 17.33 -4.94
CA THR A 26 -7.34 18.53 -5.54
C THR A 26 -8.83 18.58 -5.28
N THR A 27 -9.29 19.67 -4.66
CA THR A 27 -10.71 19.90 -4.38
C THR A 27 -11.47 20.34 -5.63
N PRO A 28 -12.82 20.29 -5.65
CA PRO A 28 -13.62 20.87 -6.72
C PRO A 28 -13.34 22.34 -7.00
N GLY A 29 -12.87 23.08 -5.99
CA GLY A 29 -12.49 24.48 -6.12
C GLY A 29 -11.12 24.70 -6.79
N GLY A 30 -10.39 23.63 -7.12
CA GLY A 30 -9.04 23.70 -7.69
C GLY A 30 -7.92 23.88 -6.66
N GLU A 31 -8.24 23.87 -5.36
CA GLU A 31 -7.23 23.93 -4.31
C GLU A 31 -6.52 22.58 -4.20
N THR A 32 -5.18 22.61 -4.07
CA THR A 32 -4.36 21.40 -3.99
C THR A 32 -3.68 21.30 -2.63
N PHE A 33 -3.75 20.13 -2.01
CA PHE A 33 -3.09 19.83 -0.74
C PHE A 33 -2.15 18.63 -0.91
N THR A 34 -0.97 18.69 -0.30
CA THR A 34 -0.05 17.56 -0.21
C THR A 34 -0.38 16.70 1.00
N PHE A 35 -0.21 15.39 0.88
CA PHE A 35 -0.29 14.46 2.00
C PHE A 35 0.95 13.57 2.07
N ASP A 36 1.22 13.05 3.26
CA ASP A 36 2.34 12.13 3.45
C ASP A 36 1.84 10.69 3.58
N ILE A 37 2.53 9.78 2.91
CA ILE A 37 2.29 8.34 2.98
C ILE A 37 3.63 7.62 2.88
N THR A 38 3.74 6.51 3.62
CA THR A 38 4.96 5.70 3.58
C THR A 38 5.15 5.10 2.19
N GLU A 39 6.40 5.06 1.72
CA GLU A 39 6.76 4.47 0.42
C GLU A 39 6.22 3.04 0.25
N HIS A 40 6.23 2.24 1.33
CA HIS A 40 5.62 0.92 1.32
C HIS A 40 4.12 0.96 0.99
N ARG A 41 3.35 1.83 1.66
CA ARG A 41 1.91 1.96 1.39
C ARG A 41 1.64 2.56 0.02
N LYS A 42 2.44 3.54 -0.42
CA LYS A 42 2.39 4.10 -1.77
C LYS A 42 2.61 3.01 -2.81
N HIS A 43 3.64 2.19 -2.65
CA HIS A 43 3.93 1.05 -3.51
C HIS A 43 2.76 0.06 -3.54
N CYS A 44 2.21 -0.31 -2.37
CA CYS A 44 1.08 -1.22 -2.31
C CYS A 44 -0.15 -0.67 -3.05
N LEU A 45 -0.53 0.58 -2.78
CA LEU A 45 -1.70 1.20 -3.39
C LEU A 45 -1.54 1.40 -4.90
N LEU A 46 -0.35 1.82 -5.37
CA LEU A 46 -0.06 2.00 -6.80
C LEU A 46 -0.05 0.68 -7.57
N ASN A 47 0.39 -0.42 -6.94
CA ASN A 47 0.51 -1.72 -7.59
C ASN A 47 -0.66 -2.68 -7.26
N GLY A 48 -1.68 -2.20 -6.55
CA GLY A 48 -2.82 -3.04 -6.12
C GLY A 48 -2.40 -4.21 -5.22
N LEU A 49 -1.31 -4.07 -4.48
CA LEU A 49 -0.79 -5.13 -3.61
C LEU A 49 -1.52 -5.12 -2.27
N ASP A 50 -2.04 -6.28 -1.90
CA ASP A 50 -2.48 -6.59 -0.55
C ASP A 50 -1.38 -7.34 0.23
N GLU A 51 -1.68 -7.73 1.47
CA GLU A 51 -0.74 -8.47 2.33
C GLU A 51 -0.29 -9.80 1.71
N ILE A 52 -1.15 -10.43 0.90
CA ILE A 52 -0.85 -11.67 0.18
C ILE A 52 0.14 -11.37 -0.94
N GLY A 53 -0.13 -10.35 -1.77
CA GLY A 53 0.75 -9.90 -2.85
C GLY A 53 2.14 -9.54 -2.33
N LEU A 54 2.22 -8.87 -1.18
CA LEU A 54 3.50 -8.54 -0.55
C LEU A 54 4.29 -9.79 -0.15
N THR A 55 3.62 -10.78 0.44
CA THR A 55 4.26 -12.05 0.82
C THR A 55 4.70 -12.83 -0.42
N LEU A 56 3.89 -12.82 -1.49
CA LEU A 56 4.20 -13.49 -2.76
C LEU A 56 5.43 -12.89 -3.47
N GLN A 57 5.72 -11.59 -3.31
CA GLN A 57 6.98 -11.00 -3.81
C GLN A 57 8.23 -11.64 -3.19
N HIS A 58 8.08 -12.34 -2.07
CA HIS A 58 9.16 -13.04 -1.40
C HIS A 58 9.11 -14.55 -1.60
N ALA A 59 8.18 -15.08 -2.41
CA ALA A 59 8.00 -16.52 -2.62
C ALA A 59 9.30 -17.22 -3.03
N ASP A 60 10.07 -16.65 -3.96
CA ASP A 60 11.35 -17.23 -4.39
C ASP A 60 12.41 -17.24 -3.28
N LYS A 61 12.47 -16.17 -2.48
CA LYS A 61 13.39 -16.08 -1.33
C LYS A 61 12.99 -17.06 -0.22
N ILE A 62 11.68 -17.18 0.04
CA ILE A 62 11.13 -18.15 0.99
C ILE A 62 11.47 -19.57 0.51
N LYS A 63 11.24 -19.89 -0.77
CA LYS A 63 11.57 -21.19 -1.36
C LYS A 63 13.06 -21.51 -1.25
N ALA A 64 13.93 -20.58 -1.63
CA ALA A 64 15.38 -20.77 -1.54
C ALA A 64 15.85 -20.97 -0.08
N PHE A 65 15.25 -20.22 0.86
CA PHE A 65 15.51 -20.38 2.28
C PHE A 65 15.06 -21.76 2.79
N GLU A 66 13.87 -22.21 2.40
CA GLU A 66 13.32 -23.52 2.77
C GLU A 66 14.14 -24.67 2.18
N GLU A 67 14.57 -24.59 0.92
CA GLU A 67 15.43 -25.58 0.28
C GLU A 67 16.77 -25.72 1.02
N LYS A 68 17.41 -24.60 1.39
CA LYS A 68 18.63 -24.60 2.19
C LYS A 68 18.40 -25.19 3.58
N ARG A 69 17.25 -24.90 4.22
CA ARG A 69 16.89 -25.49 5.51
C ARG A 69 16.63 -27.00 5.40
N ARG A 70 16.00 -27.46 4.33
CA ARG A 70 15.74 -28.90 4.11
C ARG A 70 17.04 -29.70 4.03
N GLN A 71 18.09 -29.13 3.45
CA GLN A 71 19.41 -29.75 3.38
C GLN A 71 20.17 -29.69 4.71
N SER A 72 20.11 -28.56 5.42
CA SER A 72 20.90 -28.35 6.65
C SER A 72 20.22 -28.85 7.93
N GLN A 73 18.89 -28.94 7.94
CA GLN A 73 18.06 -29.31 9.09
C GLN A 73 16.93 -30.25 8.65
N PRO A 74 17.24 -31.45 8.10
CA PRO A 74 16.23 -32.36 7.55
C PRO A 74 15.19 -32.79 8.60
N TRP A 75 15.57 -32.88 9.87
CA TRP A 75 14.67 -33.22 10.98
C TRP A 75 13.50 -32.27 11.15
N LEU A 76 13.60 -31.02 10.68
CA LEU A 76 12.52 -30.02 10.74
C LEU A 76 11.38 -30.34 9.78
N PHE A 77 11.66 -31.08 8.70
CA PHE A 77 10.71 -31.38 7.62
C PHE A 77 10.18 -32.82 7.68
N ASN A 78 10.62 -33.59 8.68
CA ASN A 78 10.17 -34.96 8.91
C ASN A 78 9.01 -34.93 9.92
N GLY A 79 7.81 -34.65 9.43
CA GLY A 79 6.53 -34.80 10.14
C GLY A 79 5.46 -35.22 9.15
#